data_AF-A0A6V7H7R1-F1
#
_entry.id   AF-A0A6V7H7R1-F1
#
_cell.length_a   1.000
_cell.length_b   1.000
_cell.length_c   1.000
_cell.angle_alpha   90.00
_cell.angle_beta   90.00
_cell.angle_gamma   90.00
#
_symmetry.space_group_name_H-M   'P 1'
#
loop_
_entity.id
_entity.type
_entity.pdbx_description
1 polymer ?
#
loop_
_entity_poly.entity_id
_entity_poly.type
_entity_poly.pdbx_seq_one_letter_code
_entity_poly.pdbx_strand_id
1 'polypeptide(L)'
;IAVHCLGDEATLRRWLVYDPRQRVQGWRFASYMLLHSNALHLALNVVIQLVLATPLEVEQGRIGVATIYLGGGVCGALGASLLQPSLFLVGASAGVYALLTSHLAHLYLCHGELRYAGWRLGAVLLLASADVASLPIPALLGCGRVGWAAHVAGALAGPLLGLAVFPNQSKKDARGRRFVRFVRLLSAISVMLLVVGAILGNIYLIALPQLRKPS
;
A
#
# COMPACT_ATOMS: atom_id res chain seq x y z
N ILE A 1 -9.97 5.92 -12.86
CA ILE A 1 -10.22 6.91 -13.94
C ILE A 1 -9.42 8.15 -13.57
N ALA A 2 -8.51 8.58 -14.45
CA ALA A 2 -7.64 9.74 -14.23
C ALA A 2 -8.49 10.98 -13.95
N VAL A 3 -8.12 11.74 -12.94
CA VAL A 3 -8.66 13.08 -12.68
C VAL A 3 -8.02 14.10 -13.65
N HIS A 4 -8.00 13.77 -14.95
CA HIS A 4 -7.55 14.68 -16.00
C HIS A 4 -8.74 15.35 -16.73
N CYS A 5 -9.98 14.86 -16.51
CA CYS A 5 -11.14 15.27 -17.30
C CYS A 5 -12.33 15.85 -16.49
N LEU A 6 -12.22 16.03 -15.16
CA LEU A 6 -13.38 16.36 -14.31
C LEU A 6 -13.14 17.56 -13.38
N GLY A 7 -12.76 18.71 -13.95
CA GLY A 7 -12.62 20.00 -13.24
C GLY A 7 -11.25 20.64 -13.46
N ASP A 8 -11.09 21.89 -13.03
CA ASP A 8 -9.79 22.57 -13.04
C ASP A 8 -8.76 21.70 -12.31
N GLU A 9 -7.82 21.12 -13.06
CA GLU A 9 -6.90 20.08 -12.61
C GLU A 9 -6.11 20.53 -11.37
N ALA A 10 -5.82 21.84 -11.30
CA ALA A 10 -5.20 22.48 -10.16
C ALA A 10 -6.04 22.38 -8.88
N THR A 11 -7.35 22.56 -9.00
CA THR A 11 -8.30 22.47 -7.89
C THR A 11 -8.35 21.04 -7.33
N LEU A 12 -8.62 20.05 -8.17
CA LEU A 12 -8.70 18.65 -7.72
C LEU A 12 -7.39 18.13 -7.13
N ARG A 13 -6.27 18.48 -7.77
CA ARG A 13 -4.94 18.15 -7.24
C ARG A 13 -4.75 18.76 -5.85
N ARG A 14 -5.14 20.02 -5.64
CA ARG A 14 -5.07 20.67 -4.33
C ARG A 14 -5.95 19.99 -3.28
N TRP A 15 -7.11 19.44 -3.63
CA TRP A 15 -8.01 18.77 -2.68
C TRP A 15 -7.59 17.33 -2.34
N LEU A 16 -7.06 16.59 -3.31
CA LEU A 16 -6.83 15.15 -3.18
C LEU A 16 -5.39 14.75 -2.84
N VAL A 17 -4.40 15.60 -3.13
CA VAL A 17 -2.98 15.31 -2.84
C VAL A 17 -2.76 15.09 -1.35
N TYR A 18 -1.85 14.18 -0.99
CA TYR A 18 -1.33 14.16 0.37
C TYR A 18 -0.44 15.38 0.57
N ASP A 19 -0.90 16.35 1.37
CA ASP A 19 -0.12 17.52 1.78
C ASP A 19 0.30 17.36 3.25
N PRO A 20 1.61 17.25 3.54
CA PRO A 20 2.11 17.05 4.91
C PRO A 20 1.80 18.22 5.86
N ARG A 21 1.37 19.37 5.35
CA ARG A 21 0.94 20.53 6.14
C ARG A 21 -0.54 20.45 6.54
N GLN A 22 -1.32 19.57 5.90
CA GLN A 22 -2.77 19.43 6.09
C GLN A 22 -3.12 18.05 6.67
N ARG A 23 -2.31 17.54 7.61
CA ARG A 23 -2.47 16.19 8.22
C ARG A 23 -3.81 15.98 8.93
N VAL A 24 -4.47 17.05 9.36
CA VAL A 24 -5.82 17.01 9.94
C VAL A 24 -6.87 16.55 8.92
N GLN A 25 -6.62 16.78 7.62
CA GLN A 25 -7.50 16.38 6.53
C GLN A 25 -7.32 14.89 6.21
N GLY A 26 -7.85 14.01 7.07
CA GLY A 26 -7.60 12.57 7.05
C GLY A 26 -7.89 11.86 5.72
N TRP A 27 -8.83 12.38 4.91
CA TRP A 27 -9.12 11.81 3.58
C TRP A 27 -7.91 11.83 2.65
N ARG A 28 -6.96 12.76 2.84
CA ARG A 28 -5.73 12.88 2.04
C ARG A 28 -4.80 11.68 2.16
N PHE A 29 -4.93 10.89 3.22
CA PHE A 29 -4.20 9.63 3.38
C PHE A 29 -4.72 8.52 2.44
N ALA A 30 -5.87 8.71 1.80
CA ALA A 30 -6.41 7.77 0.82
C ALA A 30 -6.58 8.40 -0.57
N SER A 31 -7.06 9.65 -0.65
CA SER A 31 -7.40 10.30 -1.92
C SER A 31 -6.21 10.53 -2.85
N TYR A 32 -5.00 10.58 -2.30
CA TYR A 32 -3.78 10.77 -3.10
C TYR A 32 -3.56 9.66 -4.13
N MET A 33 -4.12 8.47 -3.89
CA MET A 33 -4.07 7.33 -4.80
C MET A 33 -4.80 7.61 -6.13
N LEU A 34 -5.72 8.57 -6.15
CA LEU A 34 -6.50 8.94 -7.34
C LEU A 34 -5.72 9.88 -8.27
N LEU A 35 -4.65 10.51 -7.77
CA LEU A 35 -3.82 11.44 -8.53
C LEU A 35 -2.58 10.72 -9.06
N HIS A 36 -2.13 11.09 -10.26
CA HIS A 36 -0.89 10.58 -10.84
C HIS A 36 -0.12 11.74 -11.45
N SER A 37 1.21 11.61 -11.50
CA SER A 37 2.09 12.67 -12.01
C SER A 37 2.02 12.85 -13.53
N ASN A 38 1.72 11.79 -14.28
CA ASN A 38 1.55 11.79 -15.73
C ASN A 38 0.76 10.55 -16.19
N ALA A 39 0.40 10.52 -17.49
CA ALA A 39 -0.38 9.44 -18.09
C ALA A 39 0.32 8.08 -18.06
N LEU A 40 1.65 8.04 -18.27
CA LEU A 40 2.43 6.80 -18.21
C LEU A 40 2.42 6.20 -16.79
N HIS A 41 2.61 7.03 -15.78
CA HIS A 41 2.57 6.61 -14.37
C HIS A 41 1.20 6.02 -14.01
N LEU A 42 0.11 6.63 -14.48
CA LEU A 42 -1.22 6.06 -14.32
C LEU A 42 -1.38 4.73 -15.07
N ALA A 43 -0.99 4.68 -16.35
CA ALA A 43 -1.15 3.50 -17.19
C ALA A 43 -0.41 2.30 -16.58
N LEU A 44 0.84 2.49 -16.13
CA LEU A 44 1.64 1.46 -15.47
C LEU A 44 0.99 1.00 -14.15
N ASN A 45 0.50 1.93 -13.31
CA ASN A 45 -0.21 1.56 -12.09
C ASN A 45 -1.44 0.70 -12.39
N VAL A 46 -2.27 1.09 -13.35
CA VAL A 46 -3.49 0.36 -13.71
C VAL A 46 -3.16 -1.02 -14.27
N VAL A 47 -2.20 -1.12 -15.20
CA VAL A 47 -1.80 -2.41 -15.79
C VAL A 47 -1.27 -3.36 -14.72
N ILE A 48 -0.33 -2.90 -13.89
CA ILE A 48 0.25 -3.74 -12.82
C ILE A 48 -0.81 -4.09 -11.78
N GLN A 49 -1.67 -3.14 -11.39
CA GLN A 49 -2.78 -3.39 -10.48
C GLN A 49 -3.69 -4.51 -11.01
N LEU A 50 -4.10 -4.46 -12.28
CA LEU A 50 -4.96 -5.48 -12.87
C LEU A 50 -4.26 -6.85 -12.89
N VAL A 51 -3.00 -6.91 -13.34
CA VAL A 51 -2.21 -8.16 -13.37
C VAL A 51 -2.09 -8.79 -11.98
N LEU A 52 -1.90 -7.98 -10.92
CA LEU A 52 -1.75 -8.47 -9.56
C LEU A 52 -3.08 -8.78 -8.88
N ALA A 53 -4.11 -7.95 -9.08
CA ALA A 53 -5.40 -8.05 -8.40
C ALA A 53 -6.26 -9.16 -8.98
N THR A 54 -6.35 -9.30 -10.31
CA THR A 54 -7.24 -10.29 -10.96
C THR A 54 -7.09 -11.71 -10.41
N PRO A 55 -5.87 -12.31 -10.32
CA PRO A 55 -5.74 -13.65 -9.75
C PRO A 55 -6.16 -13.70 -8.28
N LEU A 56 -5.83 -12.67 -7.48
CA LEU A 56 -6.24 -12.61 -6.08
C LEU A 56 -7.77 -12.46 -5.94
N GLU A 57 -8.45 -11.70 -6.80
CA GLU A 57 -9.90 -11.54 -6.73
C GLU A 57 -10.63 -12.84 -7.04
N VAL A 58 -10.11 -13.61 -7.99
CA VAL A 58 -10.65 -14.93 -8.34
C VAL A 58 -10.47 -15.91 -7.18
N GLU A 59 -9.35 -15.87 -6.48
CA GLU A 59 -8.97 -16.87 -5.47
C GLU A 59 -9.39 -16.48 -4.04
N GLN A 60 -9.48 -15.20 -3.73
CA GLN A 60 -9.72 -14.65 -2.38
C GLN A 60 -10.92 -13.70 -2.31
N GLY A 61 -11.51 -13.35 -3.45
CA GLY A 61 -12.68 -12.48 -3.52
C GLY A 61 -12.36 -10.98 -3.49
N ARG A 62 -13.25 -10.21 -4.12
CA ARG A 62 -13.09 -8.76 -4.33
C ARG A 62 -12.92 -7.93 -3.05
N ILE A 63 -13.59 -8.31 -1.95
CA ILE A 63 -13.57 -7.51 -0.70
C ILE A 63 -12.20 -7.59 -0.02
N GLY A 64 -11.58 -8.76 0.01
CA GLY A 64 -10.23 -8.93 0.56
C GLY A 64 -9.20 -8.14 -0.25
N VAL A 65 -9.27 -8.25 -1.58
CA VAL A 65 -8.37 -7.52 -2.49
C VAL A 65 -8.55 -6.01 -2.40
N ALA A 66 -9.80 -5.52 -2.37
CA ALA A 66 -10.08 -4.10 -2.20
C ALA A 66 -9.54 -3.57 -0.86
N THR A 67 -9.68 -4.36 0.22
CA THR A 67 -9.13 -4.02 1.54
C THR A 67 -7.61 -3.92 1.53
N ILE A 68 -6.92 -4.84 0.83
CA ILE A 68 -5.46 -4.82 0.71
C ILE A 68 -5.00 -3.61 -0.10
N TYR A 69 -5.66 -3.33 -1.23
CA TYR A 69 -5.28 -2.21 -2.09
C TYR A 69 -5.49 -0.86 -1.38
N LEU A 70 -6.67 -0.63 -0.81
CA LEU A 70 -6.98 0.62 -0.10
C LEU A 70 -6.21 0.75 1.21
N GLY A 71 -6.16 -0.33 2.00
CA GLY A 71 -5.42 -0.38 3.26
C GLY A 71 -3.91 -0.20 3.04
N GLY A 72 -3.37 -0.81 1.99
CA GLY A 72 -1.98 -0.63 1.56
C GLY A 72 -1.66 0.81 1.19
N GLY A 73 -2.55 1.49 0.47
CA GLY A 73 -2.43 2.92 0.17
C GLY A 73 -2.44 3.79 1.43
N VAL A 74 -3.38 3.56 2.34
CA VAL A 74 -3.45 4.30 3.62
C VAL A 74 -2.20 4.05 4.47
N CYS A 75 -1.76 2.80 4.61
CA CYS A 75 -0.52 2.45 5.29
C CYS A 75 0.70 3.10 4.62
N GLY A 76 0.71 3.18 3.29
CA GLY A 76 1.72 3.90 2.52
C GLY A 76 1.79 5.37 2.90
N ALA A 77 0.66 6.08 2.87
CA ALA A 77 0.61 7.48 3.30
C ALA A 77 1.02 7.65 4.75
N LEU A 78 0.56 6.80 5.66
CA LEU A 78 0.96 6.81 7.08
C LEU A 78 2.48 6.61 7.24
N GLY A 79 3.08 5.65 6.56
CA GLY A 79 4.53 5.43 6.62
C GLY A 79 5.34 6.60 6.08
N ALA A 80 4.99 7.11 4.91
CA ALA A 80 5.63 8.29 4.33
C ALA A 80 5.45 9.54 5.19
N SER A 81 4.29 9.71 5.81
CA SER A 81 4.01 10.85 6.68
C SER A 81 4.98 10.96 7.86
N LEU A 82 5.52 9.84 8.35
CA LEU A 82 6.44 9.77 9.48
C LEU A 82 7.91 9.77 9.04
N LEU A 83 8.23 9.00 8.00
CA LEU A 83 9.62 8.79 7.55
C LEU A 83 10.10 9.85 6.55
N GLN A 84 9.17 10.50 5.84
CA GLN A 84 9.43 11.58 4.90
C GLN A 84 8.43 12.74 5.15
N PRO A 85 8.49 13.41 6.32
CA PRO A 85 7.40 14.26 6.82
C PRO A 85 7.14 15.54 6.02
N SER A 86 7.97 15.88 5.04
CA SER A 86 7.82 17.04 4.16
C SER A 86 7.41 16.66 2.72
N LEU A 87 7.18 15.38 2.44
CA LEU A 87 6.89 14.88 1.10
C LEU A 87 5.39 14.97 0.75
N PHE A 88 5.09 15.44 -0.45
CA PHE A 88 3.76 15.33 -1.06
C PHE A 88 3.62 13.98 -1.76
N LEU A 89 2.46 13.34 -1.64
CA LEU A 89 2.21 12.05 -2.31
C LEU A 89 1.13 12.18 -3.38
N VAL A 90 1.38 11.51 -4.50
CA VAL A 90 0.40 11.17 -5.54
C VAL A 90 0.74 9.75 -6.01
N GLY A 91 -0.27 9.00 -6.46
CA GLY A 91 -0.12 7.70 -7.10
C GLY A 91 -0.63 6.56 -6.24
N ALA A 92 -1.17 5.55 -6.90
CA ALA A 92 -1.72 4.35 -6.28
C ALA A 92 -0.66 3.31 -5.86
N SER A 93 0.62 3.58 -6.13
CA SER A 93 1.70 2.58 -6.07
C SER A 93 1.79 1.87 -4.73
N ALA A 94 1.64 2.55 -3.58
CA ALA A 94 1.66 1.88 -2.28
C ALA A 94 0.59 0.76 -2.15
N GLY A 95 -0.60 0.98 -2.72
CA GLY A 95 -1.64 -0.06 -2.82
C GLY A 95 -1.27 -1.18 -3.78
N VAL A 96 -0.60 -0.86 -4.90
CA VAL A 96 -0.07 -1.86 -5.85
C VAL A 96 1.03 -2.72 -5.21
N TYR A 97 1.91 -2.14 -4.41
CA TYR A 97 2.92 -2.89 -3.66
C TYR A 97 2.29 -3.78 -2.60
N ALA A 98 1.24 -3.30 -1.92
CA ALA A 98 0.49 -4.13 -1.00
C ALA A 98 -0.16 -5.32 -1.71
N LEU A 99 -0.72 -5.12 -2.90
CA LEU A 99 -1.23 -6.22 -3.74
C LEU A 99 -0.10 -7.20 -4.10
N LEU A 100 1.03 -6.69 -4.59
CA LEU A 100 2.20 -7.49 -4.98
C LEU A 100 2.65 -8.40 -3.85
N THR A 101 2.86 -7.85 -2.66
CA THR A 101 3.38 -8.61 -1.51
C THR A 101 2.30 -9.43 -0.80
N SER A 102 1.01 -9.08 -0.93
CA SER A 102 -0.09 -9.92 -0.41
C SER A 102 -0.16 -11.30 -1.06
N HIS A 103 0.41 -11.48 -2.27
CA HIS A 103 0.60 -12.81 -2.86
C HIS A 103 1.41 -13.75 -1.95
N LEU A 104 2.30 -13.23 -1.09
CA LEU A 104 3.01 -14.04 -0.10
C LEU A 104 2.08 -14.60 0.97
N ALA A 105 1.14 -13.77 1.46
CA ALA A 105 0.10 -14.24 2.38
C ALA A 105 -0.83 -15.25 1.70
N HIS A 106 -1.17 -15.01 0.43
CA HIS A 106 -1.97 -15.95 -0.35
C HIS A 106 -1.26 -17.31 -0.52
N LEU A 107 0.01 -17.29 -0.92
CA LEU A 107 0.87 -18.49 -1.05
C LEU A 107 1.00 -19.23 0.29
N TYR A 108 1.08 -18.50 1.40
CA TYR A 108 1.14 -19.07 2.74
C TYR A 108 -0.18 -19.75 3.13
N LEU A 109 -1.32 -19.06 2.98
CA LEU A 109 -2.64 -19.56 3.39
C LEU A 109 -3.11 -20.73 2.51
N CYS A 110 -2.84 -20.68 1.21
CA CYS A 110 -3.28 -21.68 0.23
C CYS A 110 -2.15 -22.63 -0.19
N HIS A 111 -1.15 -22.82 0.68
CA HIS A 111 -0.03 -23.71 0.43
C HIS A 111 -0.50 -25.14 0.08
N GLY A 112 0.11 -25.72 -0.96
CA GLY A 112 -0.21 -27.06 -1.45
C GLY A 112 -1.48 -27.17 -2.32
N GLU A 113 -2.28 -26.10 -2.46
CA GLU A 113 -3.49 -26.10 -3.30
C GLU A 113 -3.35 -25.22 -4.56
N LEU A 114 -2.36 -24.34 -4.61
CA LEU A 114 -2.13 -23.44 -5.74
C LEU A 114 -1.32 -24.14 -6.86
N ARG A 115 -1.97 -24.37 -8.01
CA ARG A 115 -1.38 -25.02 -9.20
C ARG A 115 -0.08 -24.38 -9.68
N TYR A 116 0.03 -23.05 -9.61
CA TYR A 116 1.16 -22.27 -10.12
C TYR A 116 1.88 -21.49 -9.02
N ALA A 117 1.97 -22.04 -7.80
CA ALA A 117 2.58 -21.37 -6.65
C ALA A 117 4.02 -20.90 -6.91
N GLY A 118 4.87 -21.75 -7.50
CA GLY A 118 6.27 -21.41 -7.79
C GLY A 118 6.41 -20.30 -8.82
N TRP A 119 5.64 -20.34 -9.91
CA TRP A 119 5.61 -19.28 -10.93
C TRP A 119 5.11 -17.95 -10.36
N ARG A 120 4.09 -17.99 -9.50
CA ARG A 120 3.60 -16.81 -8.81
C ARG A 120 4.67 -16.21 -7.89
N LEU A 121 5.35 -17.04 -7.10
CA LEU A 121 6.45 -16.57 -6.25
C LEU A 121 7.57 -15.97 -7.10
N GLY A 122 7.97 -16.63 -8.20
CA GLY A 122 8.96 -16.11 -9.14
C GLY A 122 8.56 -14.77 -9.73
N ALA A 123 7.30 -14.61 -10.15
CA ALA A 123 6.78 -13.34 -10.67
C ALA A 123 6.78 -12.24 -9.61
N VAL A 124 6.39 -12.54 -8.37
CA VAL A 124 6.45 -11.58 -7.25
C VAL A 124 7.88 -11.12 -7.00
N LEU A 125 8.83 -12.05 -6.93
CA LEU A 125 10.24 -11.75 -6.71
C LEU A 125 10.85 -10.96 -7.87
N LEU A 126 10.50 -11.30 -9.11
CA LEU A 126 10.95 -10.59 -10.30
C LEU A 126 10.42 -9.16 -10.36
N LEU A 127 9.13 -8.96 -10.09
CA LEU A 127 8.53 -7.62 -10.08
C LEU A 127 9.12 -6.76 -8.95
N ALA A 128 9.28 -7.34 -7.75
CA ALA A 128 9.89 -6.64 -6.62
C ALA A 128 11.36 -6.27 -6.89
N SER A 129 12.14 -7.16 -7.52
CA SER A 129 13.55 -6.90 -7.82
C SER A 129 13.71 -5.88 -8.95
N ALA A 130 12.90 -5.97 -10.02
CA ALA A 130 12.89 -5.00 -11.11
C ALA A 130 12.55 -3.59 -10.60
N ASP A 131 11.60 -3.49 -9.67
CA ASP A 131 11.23 -2.23 -9.05
C ASP A 131 12.39 -1.63 -8.23
N VAL A 132 13.00 -2.41 -7.35
CA VAL A 132 14.17 -1.98 -6.55
C VAL A 132 15.33 -1.56 -7.46
N ALA A 133 15.57 -2.29 -8.55
CA ALA A 133 16.60 -1.95 -9.53
C ALA A 133 16.32 -0.62 -10.25
N SER A 134 15.05 -0.20 -10.34
CA SER A 134 14.65 1.04 -10.99
C SER A 134 14.76 2.28 -10.08
N LEU A 135 14.95 2.12 -8.77
CA LEU A 135 15.02 3.21 -7.78
C LEU A 135 16.05 4.33 -8.08
N PRO A 136 17.24 4.05 -8.66
CA PRO A 136 18.20 5.10 -8.99
C PRO A 136 17.76 5.99 -10.16
N ILE A 137 16.88 5.49 -11.04
CA ILE A 137 16.55 6.13 -12.33
C ILE A 137 15.94 7.53 -12.15
N PRO A 138 14.93 7.77 -11.28
CA PRO A 138 14.36 9.10 -11.11
C PRO A 138 15.36 10.13 -10.59
N ALA A 139 16.28 9.72 -9.72
CA ALA A 139 17.34 10.59 -9.22
C ALA A 139 18.34 10.94 -10.34
N LEU A 140 18.72 9.95 -11.16
CA LEU A 140 19.62 10.15 -12.31
C LEU A 140 19.01 11.06 -13.39
N LEU A 141 17.69 11.01 -13.56
CA LEU A 141 16.95 11.82 -14.55
C LEU A 141 16.41 13.16 -13.99
N GLY A 142 16.75 13.52 -12.75
CA GLY A 142 16.26 14.76 -12.12
C GLY A 142 14.74 14.80 -11.87
N CYS A 143 14.07 13.65 -11.93
CA CYS A 143 12.63 13.50 -11.84
C CYS A 143 12.13 13.44 -10.39
N GLY A 144 12.35 14.50 -9.61
CA GLY A 144 11.77 14.68 -8.26
C GLY A 144 12.10 13.60 -7.22
N ARG A 145 11.55 13.72 -6.00
CA ARG A 145 11.76 12.76 -4.92
C ARG A 145 10.67 11.69 -4.93
N VAL A 146 11.07 10.42 -5.01
CA VAL A 146 10.17 9.27 -4.88
C VAL A 146 9.79 9.06 -3.40
N GLY A 147 8.52 8.75 -3.16
CA GLY A 147 8.02 8.36 -1.84
C GLY A 147 8.38 6.93 -1.48
N TRP A 148 9.68 6.63 -1.36
CA TRP A 148 10.16 5.28 -1.02
C TRP A 148 9.52 4.76 0.27
N ALA A 149 9.27 5.63 1.26
CA ALA A 149 8.66 5.24 2.52
C ALA A 149 7.21 4.78 2.34
N ALA A 150 6.48 5.36 1.37
CA ALA A 150 5.12 4.91 1.04
C ALA A 150 5.14 3.53 0.38
N HIS A 151 6.11 3.30 -0.53
CA HIS A 151 6.25 2.01 -1.20
C HIS A 151 6.61 0.91 -0.19
N VAL A 152 7.58 1.17 0.69
CA VAL A 152 7.98 0.22 1.74
C VAL A 152 6.84 -0.05 2.71
N ALA A 153 6.14 0.97 3.20
CA ALA A 153 5.03 0.78 4.12
C ALA A 153 3.84 0.03 3.48
N GLY A 154 3.51 0.32 2.21
CA GLY A 154 2.53 -0.45 1.44
C GLY A 154 2.95 -1.90 1.25
N ALA A 155 4.21 -2.14 0.86
CA ALA A 155 4.77 -3.48 0.70
C ALA A 155 4.74 -4.31 2.00
N LEU A 156 5.03 -3.69 3.15
CA LEU A 156 4.93 -4.34 4.46
C LEU A 156 3.48 -4.59 4.89
N ALA A 157 2.56 -3.69 4.53
CA ALA A 157 1.14 -3.86 4.82
C ALA A 157 0.52 -5.04 4.05
N GLY A 158 0.99 -5.32 2.82
CA GLY A 158 0.43 -6.36 1.95
C GLY A 158 0.31 -7.76 2.58
N PRO A 159 1.40 -8.39 3.08
CA PRO A 159 1.34 -9.70 3.70
C PRO A 159 0.53 -9.68 5.00
N LEU A 160 0.63 -8.60 5.78
CA LEU A 160 -0.08 -8.49 7.05
C LEU A 160 -1.60 -8.38 6.84
N LEU A 161 -2.02 -7.47 5.96
CA LEU A 161 -3.42 -7.34 5.56
C LEU A 161 -3.90 -8.65 4.92
N GLY A 162 -3.13 -9.24 4.00
CA GLY A 162 -3.47 -10.52 3.37
C GLY A 162 -3.74 -11.64 4.38
N LEU A 163 -2.86 -11.83 5.37
CA LEU A 163 -3.05 -12.82 6.44
C LEU A 163 -4.30 -12.52 7.27
N ALA A 164 -4.53 -11.25 7.61
CA ALA A 164 -5.71 -10.86 8.38
C ALA A 164 -7.01 -11.09 7.60
N VAL A 165 -7.11 -10.63 6.35
CA VAL A 165 -8.40 -10.45 5.66
C VAL A 165 -8.74 -11.52 4.63
N PHE A 166 -7.77 -12.26 4.09
CA PHE A 166 -8.09 -13.27 3.06
C PHE A 166 -8.99 -14.38 3.63
N PRO A 167 -10.16 -14.64 3.01
CA PRO A 167 -11.12 -15.57 3.57
C PRO A 167 -10.73 -17.03 3.32
N ASN A 168 -10.06 -17.32 2.18
CA ASN A 168 -9.79 -18.67 1.74
C ASN A 168 -8.39 -19.13 2.19
N GLN A 169 -8.33 -20.36 2.68
CA GLN A 169 -7.10 -21.04 3.09
C GLN A 169 -7.19 -22.53 2.71
N SER A 170 -6.04 -23.19 2.61
CA SER A 170 -5.94 -24.61 2.24
C SER A 170 -6.75 -25.49 3.20
N LYS A 171 -7.56 -26.40 2.65
CA LYS A 171 -8.30 -27.40 3.42
C LYS A 171 -7.38 -28.51 3.94
N LYS A 172 -6.21 -28.67 3.32
CA LYS A 172 -5.20 -29.69 3.63
C LYS A 172 -4.02 -29.14 4.42
N ASP A 173 -4.17 -27.99 5.09
CA ASP A 173 -3.08 -27.36 5.83
C ASP A 173 -2.63 -28.20 7.03
N ALA A 174 -1.43 -28.78 6.91
CA ALA A 174 -0.82 -29.63 7.93
C ALA A 174 -0.50 -28.90 9.26
N ARG A 175 -0.42 -27.57 9.26
CA ARG A 175 -0.15 -26.77 10.48
C ARG A 175 -1.32 -26.74 11.45
N GLY A 176 -2.53 -27.06 10.97
CA GLY A 176 -3.75 -27.10 11.77
C GLY A 176 -4.46 -25.75 11.91
N ARG A 177 -5.80 -25.80 11.94
CA ARG A 177 -6.66 -24.60 11.90
C ARG A 177 -6.43 -23.62 13.07
N ARG A 178 -6.05 -24.12 14.26
CA ARG A 178 -5.79 -23.25 15.43
C ARG A 178 -4.54 -22.39 15.21
N PHE A 179 -3.47 -22.99 14.71
CA PHE A 179 -2.22 -22.27 14.44
C PHE A 179 -2.42 -21.19 13.38
N VAL A 180 -3.10 -21.50 12.27
CA VAL A 180 -3.39 -20.51 11.23
C VAL A 180 -4.23 -19.36 11.80
N ARG A 181 -5.28 -19.64 12.58
CA ARG A 181 -6.08 -18.60 13.24
C ARG A 181 -5.24 -17.71 14.16
N PHE A 182 -4.30 -18.28 14.91
CA PHE A 182 -3.37 -17.52 15.74
C PHE A 182 -2.49 -16.58 14.90
N VAL A 183 -1.90 -17.06 13.81
CA VAL A 183 -1.10 -16.24 12.90
C VAL A 183 -1.93 -15.09 12.29
N ARG A 184 -3.16 -15.37 11.88
CA ARG A 184 -4.08 -14.35 11.35
C ARG A 184 -4.42 -13.29 12.40
N LEU A 185 -4.70 -13.71 13.64
CA LEU A 185 -4.99 -12.80 14.76
C LEU A 185 -3.77 -11.93 15.08
N LEU A 186 -2.58 -12.53 15.19
CA LEU A 186 -1.35 -11.80 15.43
C LEU A 186 -1.12 -10.75 14.33
N SER A 187 -1.32 -11.15 13.07
CA SER A 187 -1.19 -10.24 11.94
C SER A 187 -2.17 -9.06 12.00
N ALA A 188 -3.45 -9.33 12.33
CA ALA A 188 -4.46 -8.28 12.51
C ALA A 188 -4.09 -7.31 13.65
N ILE A 189 -3.61 -7.83 14.78
CA ILE A 189 -3.14 -7.02 15.91
C ILE A 189 -1.94 -6.17 15.49
N SER A 190 -0.97 -6.74 14.76
CA SER A 190 0.19 -6.00 14.25
C SER A 190 -0.21 -4.85 13.33
N VAL A 191 -1.14 -5.07 12.39
CA VAL A 191 -1.66 -3.99 11.52
C VAL A 191 -2.31 -2.90 12.36
N MET A 192 -3.18 -3.28 13.30
CA MET A 192 -3.87 -2.32 14.17
C MET A 192 -2.87 -1.48 14.98
N LEU A 193 -1.87 -2.10 15.61
CA LEU A 193 -0.86 -1.39 16.39
C LEU A 193 -0.03 -0.44 15.53
N LEU A 194 0.37 -0.87 14.33
CA LEU A 194 1.13 -0.03 13.40
C LEU A 194 0.31 1.18 12.93
N VAL A 195 -0.96 0.97 12.59
CA VAL A 195 -1.86 2.05 12.16
C VAL A 195 -2.12 3.03 13.30
N VAL A 196 -2.46 2.54 14.50
CA VAL A 196 -2.70 3.37 15.69
C VAL A 196 -1.43 4.14 16.05
N GLY A 197 -0.28 3.48 16.10
CA GLY A 197 1.01 4.13 16.35
C GLY A 197 1.31 5.22 15.33
N ALA A 198 1.00 4.98 14.05
CA ALA A 198 1.22 5.98 13.01
C ALA A 198 0.27 7.17 13.10
N ILE A 199 -0.99 6.94 13.48
CA ILE A 199 -1.96 8.02 13.77
C ILE A 199 -1.47 8.86 14.95
N LEU A 200 -1.05 8.23 16.05
CA LEU A 200 -0.50 8.94 17.20
C LEU A 200 0.76 9.73 16.84
N GLY A 201 1.65 9.16 16.02
CA GLY A 201 2.81 9.87 15.48
C GLY A 201 2.42 11.11 14.65
N ASN A 202 1.37 11.01 13.85
CA ASN A 202 0.84 12.17 13.10
C ASN A 202 0.24 13.24 14.02
N ILE A 203 -0.48 12.84 15.07
CA ILE A 203 -1.01 13.77 16.08
C ILE A 203 0.16 14.52 16.75
N TYR A 204 1.22 13.80 17.13
CA TYR A 204 2.41 14.41 17.70
C TYR A 204 3.08 15.40 16.73
N LEU A 205 3.21 15.06 15.45
CA LEU A 205 3.78 15.96 14.43
C LEU A 205 2.93 17.22 14.20
N ILE A 206 1.61 17.16 14.40
CA ILE A 206 0.72 18.33 14.36
C ILE A 206 0.95 19.23 15.59
N ALA A 207 1.11 18.64 16.78
CA ALA A 207 1.26 19.37 18.04
C ALA A 207 2.64 20.02 18.22
N LEU A 208 3.71 19.38 17.73
CA LEU A 208 5.10 19.80 17.97
C LEU A 208 5.40 21.29 17.63
N PRO A 209 4.95 21.85 16.49
CA PRO A 209 5.19 23.27 16.18
C PRO A 209 4.44 24.23 17.11
N GLN A 210 3.32 23.80 17.70
CA GLN A 210 2.54 24.62 18.63
C GLN A 210 3.25 24.76 19.98
N LEU A 211 3.92 23.70 20.42
CA LEU A 211 4.72 23.67 21.66
C LEU A 211 6.01 24.50 21.58
N ARG A 212 6.52 24.77 20.37
CA ARG A 212 7.78 25.50 20.15
C ARG A 212 7.60 27.01 20.00
N LYS A 213 6.37 27.54 19.92
CA LYS A 213 6.16 28.99 19.90
C LYS A 213 6.41 29.54 21.32
N PRO A 214 7.38 30.45 21.52
CA PRO A 214 7.50 31.14 22.80
C PRO A 214 6.24 31.97 23.06
N SER A 215 5.80 31.96 24.32
CA SER A 215 4.68 32.77 24.84
C SER A 215 4.92 34.26 24.65
#